data_AF-A0A7D5R4A7-F1
#
_entry.id   AF-A0A7D5R4A7-F1
#
_cell.length_a   1.000
_cell.length_b   1.000
_cell.length_c   1.000
_cell.angle_alpha   90.00
_cell.angle_beta   90.00
_cell.angle_gamma   90.00
#
_symmetry.space_group_name_H-M   'P 1'
#
loop_
_entity.id
_entity.type
_entity.pdbx_description
1 polymer ?
#
loop_
_entity_poly.entity_id
_entity_poly.type
_entity_poly.pdbx_seq_one_letter_code
_entity_poly.pdbx_strand_id
1 'polypeptide(L)' 'GPCSAGVTNNIPQCCGAGILDLLYLDCQTPTAVSSVLNPLSAICATKGLQAKCCTVGIAGLGVLC' A
#
# COMPACT_ATOMS: atom_id res chain seq x y z
N GLY A 1 12.38 2.93 4.34
CA GLY A 1 11.06 2.58 4.91
C GLY A 1 10.63 1.25 4.33
N PRO A 2 9.35 0.85 4.47
CA PRO A 2 8.83 -0.38 3.87
C PRO A 2 8.73 -0.31 2.34
N CYS A 3 8.77 0.89 1.78
CA CYS A 3 8.84 1.16 0.35
C CYS A 3 10.20 1.77 -0.02
N SER A 4 10.63 1.52 -1.27
CA SER A 4 11.83 2.11 -1.86
C SER A 4 11.71 3.63 -1.94
N ALA A 5 12.83 4.34 -1.81
CA ALA A 5 12.90 5.80 -1.92
C ALA A 5 12.85 6.30 -3.38
N GLY A 6 11.99 5.67 -4.19
CA GLY A 6 11.78 6.03 -5.59
C GLY A 6 10.84 7.24 -5.75
N VAL A 7 10.72 7.71 -6.99
CA VAL A 7 9.79 8.79 -7.36
C VAL A 7 8.35 8.27 -7.42
N THR A 8 8.18 7.00 -7.74
CA THR A 8 6.91 6.26 -7.74
C THR A 8 6.98 5.12 -6.73
N ASN A 9 5.82 4.66 -6.28
CA ASN A 9 5.67 3.51 -5.39
C ASN A 9 6.46 3.68 -4.08
N ASN A 10 6.43 4.88 -3.52
CA ASN A 10 7.14 5.25 -2.30
C ASN A 10 6.21 5.42 -1.10
N ILE A 11 4.89 5.30 -1.28
CA ILE A 11 3.90 5.53 -0.23
C ILE A 11 3.33 4.18 0.22
N PRO A 12 3.57 3.77 1.48
CA PRO A 12 3.02 2.52 1.99
C PRO A 12 1.51 2.62 2.17
N GLN A 13 0.77 1.69 1.56
CA GLN A 13 -0.67 1.56 1.74
C GLN A 13 -1.07 0.10 1.94
N CYS A 14 -2.20 -0.11 2.60
CA CYS A 14 -2.87 -1.40 2.67
C CYS A 14 -4.03 -1.38 1.68
N CYS A 15 -3.99 -2.24 0.67
CA CYS A 15 -4.98 -2.25 -0.40
C CYS A 15 -5.68 -3.61 -0.55
N GLY A 16 -6.89 -3.58 -1.11
CA GLY A 16 -7.69 -4.76 -1.41
C GLY A 16 -7.26 -5.46 -2.68
N ALA A 17 -8.23 -6.00 -3.41
CA ALA A 17 -7.97 -6.61 -4.71
C ALA A 17 -7.46 -5.58 -5.73
N GLY A 18 -6.57 -6.04 -6.59
CA GLY A 18 -6.04 -5.26 -7.71
C GLY A 18 -6.64 -5.69 -9.05
N ILE A 19 -6.77 -4.75 -9.97
CA ILE A 19 -7.02 -4.99 -11.38
C ILE A 19 -5.67 -4.98 -12.09
N LEU A 20 -5.40 -6.02 -12.90
CA LEU A 20 -4.14 -6.17 -13.66
C LEU A 20 -2.87 -6.16 -12.80
N ASP A 21 -2.99 -6.36 -11.48
CA ASP A 21 -1.89 -6.25 -10.49
C ASP A 21 -1.17 -4.88 -10.49
N LEU A 22 -1.84 -3.83 -11.02
CA LEU A 22 -1.29 -2.47 -11.17
C LEU A 22 -2.19 -1.37 -10.59
N LEU A 23 -3.49 -1.68 -10.46
CA LEU A 23 -4.47 -0.74 -9.95
C LEU A 23 -5.19 -1.36 -8.78
N TYR A 24 -4.92 -0.86 -7.58
CA TYR A 24 -5.50 -1.40 -6.37
C TYR A 24 -6.65 -0.52 -5.88
N LEU A 25 -7.74 -1.19 -5.49
CA LEU A 25 -8.94 -0.60 -4.93
C LEU A 25 -8.91 -0.69 -3.40
N ASP A 26 -9.69 0.15 -2.74
CA ASP A 26 -9.82 0.16 -1.27
C ASP A 26 -8.48 0.30 -0.53
N CYS A 27 -7.61 1.17 -1.03
CA CYS A 27 -6.35 1.50 -0.38
C CYS A 27 -6.56 2.43 0.82
N GLN A 28 -6.02 2.04 1.97
CA GLN A 28 -5.99 2.85 3.18
C GLN A 28 -4.55 3.05 3.68
N THR A 29 -4.28 4.23 4.22
CA THR A 29 -2.99 4.52 4.84
C THR A 29 -2.92 3.81 6.20
N PRO A 30 -1.94 2.92 6.41
CA PRO A 30 -1.79 2.23 7.68
C PRO A 30 -1.44 3.22 8.79
N THR A 31 -2.15 3.12 9.91
CA THR A 31 -1.90 3.94 11.11
C THR A 31 -0.69 3.47 11.91
N ALA A 32 -0.33 2.19 11.79
CA ALA A 32 0.85 1.64 12.45
C ALA A 32 2.12 1.85 11.61
N VAL A 33 3.20 2.24 12.28
CA VAL A 33 4.51 2.40 11.62
C VAL A 33 5.12 1.03 11.40
N SER A 34 5.48 0.72 10.14
CA SER A 34 6.19 -0.51 9.81
C SER A 34 7.60 -0.52 10.38
N SER A 35 8.04 -1.65 10.91
CA SER A 35 9.40 -1.88 11.42
C SER A 35 9.87 -3.30 11.07
N VAL A 36 11.12 -3.64 11.39
CA VAL A 36 11.67 -5.00 11.16
C VAL A 36 10.86 -6.05 11.92
N LEU A 37 10.40 -5.74 13.14
CA LEU A 37 9.59 -6.63 13.96
C LEU A 37 8.10 -6.64 13.58
N ASN A 38 7.64 -5.59 12.90
CA ASN A 38 6.25 -5.45 12.48
C ASN A 38 6.21 -4.94 11.03
N PRO A 39 6.45 -5.83 10.04
CA PRO A 39 6.53 -5.42 8.64
C PRO A 39 5.16 -4.94 8.16
N LEU A 40 5.18 -4.12 7.11
CA LEU A 40 3.96 -3.56 6.51
C LEU A 40 2.95 -4.65 6.12
N SER A 41 3.43 -5.80 5.63
CA SER A 41 2.59 -6.96 5.30
C SER A 41 1.82 -7.50 6.50
N ALA A 42 2.45 -7.59 7.68
CA ALA A 42 1.78 -8.02 8.89
C ALA A 42 0.71 -7.00 9.33
N ILE A 43 1.02 -5.70 9.24
CA ILE A 43 0.09 -4.62 9.55
C ILE A 43 -1.16 -4.71 8.66
N CYS A 44 -0.98 -4.82 7.33
CA CYS A 44 -2.09 -4.90 6.39
C CYS A 44 -2.88 -6.21 6.52
N ALA A 45 -2.22 -7.32 6.84
CA ALA A 45 -2.87 -8.61 7.06
C ALA A 45 -3.87 -8.57 8.23
N THR A 46 -3.64 -7.76 9.28
CA THR A 46 -4.63 -7.57 10.37
C THR A 46 -5.97 -7.01 9.90
N LYS A 47 -5.98 -6.36 8.74
CA LYS A 47 -7.17 -5.80 8.09
C LYS A 47 -7.69 -6.66 6.94
N GLY A 48 -7.08 -7.82 6.68
CA GLY A 48 -7.39 -8.65 5.52
C GLY A 48 -6.96 -8.02 4.19
N LEU A 49 -6.00 -7.09 4.21
CA LEU A 49 -5.51 -6.37 3.04
C LEU A 49 -4.07 -6.73 2.71
N GLN A 50 -3.65 -6.38 1.50
CA GLN A 50 -2.29 -6.57 1.02
C GLN A 50 -1.45 -5.30 1.25
N ALA A 51 -0.20 -5.50 1.66
CA ALA A 51 0.76 -4.40 1.71
C ALA A 51 1.22 -4.04 0.30
N LYS A 52 1.05 -2.77 -0.06
CA LYS A 52 1.44 -2.23 -1.35
C LYS A 52 2.19 -0.92 -1.17
N CYS A 53 3.06 -0.64 -2.13
CA CYS A 53 3.79 0.61 -2.22
C CYS A 53 3.23 1.36 -3.42
N CYS A 54 2.46 2.39 -3.13
CA CYS A 54 1.68 3.10 -4.11
C CYS A 54 2.31 4.47 -4.42
N THR A 55 1.94 5.03 -5.56
CA THR A 55 2.14 6.45 -5.87
C THR A 55 0.84 7.16 -5.52
N VAL A 56 0.89 8.33 -4.85
CA VAL A 56 -0.34 9.04 -4.41
C VAL A 56 -1.28 9.20 -5.60
N GLY A 57 -2.47 8.62 -5.46
CA GLY A 57 -3.35 8.35 -6.59
C GLY A 57 -3.93 9.59 -7.22
N ILE A 58 -4.15 9.49 -8.52
CA ILE A 58 -5.00 10.37 -9.33
C ILE A 58 -6.42 10.23 -8.76
N ALA A 59 -6.91 11.27 -8.10
CA ALA A 59 -8.23 11.25 -7.46
C ALA A 59 -9.32 10.81 -8.46
N GLY A 60 -10.04 9.73 -8.14
CA GLY A 60 -11.24 9.27 -8.87
C GLY A 60 -11.13 7.95 -9.63
N LEU A 61 -9.95 7.36 -9.82
CA LEU A 61 -9.77 6.13 -10.63
C LEU A 61 -9.19 4.93 -9.88
N GLY A 62 -8.55 5.14 -8.73
CA GLY A 62 -7.80 4.11 -7.98
C GLY A 62 -6.35 4.57 -7.73
N VAL A 63 -5.61 3.80 -6.94
CA VAL A 63 -4.20 4.10 -6.63
C VAL A 63 -3.32 3.18 -7.46
N LEU A 64 -2.32 3.75 -8.16
CA LEU A 64 -1.31 2.93 -8.82
C LEU A 64 -0.33 2.41 -7.76
N CYS A 65 -0.28 1.10 -7.64
CA CYS A 65 0.66 0.32 -6.85
C CYS A 65 1.01 -0.93 -7.68
#